data_AF-A0A317CIQ1-F1
#
_entry.id   AF-A0A317CIQ1-F1
#
_cell.length_a   1.000
_cell.length_b   1.000
_cell.length_c   1.000
_cell.angle_alpha   90.00
_cell.angle_beta   90.00
_cell.angle_gamma   90.00
#
_symmetry.space_group_name_H-M   'P 1'
#
loop_
_entity.id
_entity.type
_entity.pdbx_description
1 polymer ?
#
loop_
_entity_poly.entity_id
_entity_poly.type
_entity_poly.pdbx_seq_one_letter_code
_entity_poly.pdbx_strand_id
1 'polypeptide(L)'
;MSASDAVAEESVKTKARSWSYLDTGATRDLRLDFMRGIVIPLLFASHFEYFSALMYIGWERIGIVSTAEIFVILAGVVVGMVFGKRLRTDGLGAVMPALLDRSVKLYMTNVVLILIIAGIRFIPEIDSTIITTYHSPYSGKTYPLFTSMDSSIFTLLHQTLLLRIGPHQFQIVGMYVVMFILVTPFVFFMISRKRVGVLLGLSWVIYFINFGAPESNPGSPAYRPTNAQFEYAFPIYAWQLIYVHGIAAGYYKKQVIEFFSTKLGKALLYASFLLTAALIVLTWHNPLDEFESVKLTWLSTDTFHWLNNNYFQKYKLGPGRLLNVTVVLITMYALLTRFWMPINKALGWFFIPLGQASLYVFYVHIFFLLILANTPLPEMNDFWINTGIHVGLLLAIWTMVKTRFMFKIIPN
;
A
#
# COMPACT_ATOMS: atom_id res chain seq x y z
N MET A 1 -12.13 -17.08 49.10
CA MET A 1 -11.52 -17.17 47.76
C MET A 1 -10.72 -18.46 47.71
N SER A 2 -11.08 -19.38 46.81
CA SER A 2 -10.37 -20.64 46.64
C SER A 2 -8.97 -20.37 46.06
N ALA A 3 -7.98 -21.21 46.37
CA ALA A 3 -6.66 -21.14 45.74
C ALA A 3 -6.72 -21.24 44.21
N SER A 4 -7.77 -21.88 43.65
CA SER A 4 -8.01 -21.89 42.20
C SER A 4 -8.43 -20.53 41.64
N ASP A 5 -9.18 -19.75 42.42
CA ASP A 5 -9.66 -18.42 42.01
C ASP A 5 -8.51 -17.42 42.03
N ALA A 6 -7.58 -17.56 42.99
CA ALA A 6 -6.36 -16.77 43.07
C ALA A 6 -5.41 -17.07 41.89
N VAL A 7 -5.21 -18.34 41.52
CA VAL A 7 -4.38 -18.74 40.37
C VAL A 7 -5.03 -18.32 39.03
N ALA A 8 -6.36 -18.39 38.93
CA ALA A 8 -7.09 -17.91 37.76
C ALA A 8 -6.96 -16.38 37.63
N GLU A 9 -7.16 -15.62 38.71
CA GLU A 9 -6.95 -14.17 38.74
C GLU A 9 -5.50 -13.78 38.44
N GLU A 10 -4.53 -14.52 38.96
CA GLU A 10 -3.10 -14.23 38.75
C GLU A 10 -2.68 -14.54 37.32
N SER A 11 -3.19 -15.62 36.69
CA SER A 11 -2.97 -15.89 35.27
C SER A 11 -3.61 -14.84 34.36
N VAL A 12 -4.75 -14.28 34.75
CA VAL A 12 -5.45 -13.19 34.04
C VAL A 12 -4.72 -11.87 34.24
N LYS A 13 -4.26 -11.55 35.46
CA LYS A 13 -3.43 -10.36 35.76
C LYS A 13 -2.07 -10.41 35.05
N THR A 14 -1.47 -11.60 34.92
CA THR A 14 -0.20 -11.80 34.20
C THR A 14 -0.39 -11.67 32.69
N LYS A 15 -1.52 -12.16 32.13
CA LYS A 15 -1.91 -11.92 30.74
C LYS A 15 -2.25 -10.45 30.46
N ALA A 16 -2.86 -9.74 31.40
CA ALA A 16 -3.14 -8.30 31.31
C ALA A 16 -1.90 -7.41 31.48
N ARG A 17 -0.78 -7.94 32.00
CA ARG A 17 0.51 -7.23 32.12
C ARG A 17 1.44 -7.38 30.92
N SER A 18 1.11 -8.25 29.95
CA SER A 18 1.96 -8.41 28.77
C SER A 18 1.78 -7.25 27.80
N TRP A 19 2.87 -6.55 27.48
CA TRP A 19 2.89 -5.56 26.40
C TRP A 19 2.64 -6.16 25.02
N SER A 20 2.74 -7.49 24.91
CA SER A 20 2.66 -8.20 23.64
C SER A 20 1.23 -8.31 23.10
N TYR A 21 1.13 -8.48 21.79
CA TYR A 21 -0.13 -8.86 21.14
C TYR A 21 -0.59 -10.21 21.67
N LEU A 22 -1.83 -10.28 22.15
CA LEU A 22 -2.48 -11.54 22.53
C LEU A 22 -3.17 -12.10 21.29
N ASP A 23 -2.64 -13.20 20.75
CA ASP A 23 -3.33 -13.93 19.71
C ASP A 23 -4.51 -14.69 20.33
N THR A 24 -5.71 -14.12 20.17
CA THR A 24 -6.96 -14.69 20.71
C THR A 24 -7.50 -15.82 19.83
N GLY A 25 -6.79 -16.21 18.76
CA GLY A 25 -7.31 -17.15 17.75
C GLY A 25 -8.44 -16.55 16.89
N ALA A 26 -8.72 -15.25 17.04
CA ALA A 26 -9.65 -14.53 16.19
C ALA A 26 -9.19 -14.60 14.72
N THR A 27 -10.16 -14.67 13.80
CA THR A 27 -9.89 -14.72 12.36
C THR A 27 -9.17 -13.49 11.82
N ARG A 28 -9.18 -12.38 12.57
CA ARG A 28 -8.65 -11.07 12.16
C ARG A 28 -7.49 -10.64 13.06
N ASP A 29 -6.37 -10.29 12.44
CA ASP A 29 -5.19 -9.77 13.13
C ASP A 29 -5.17 -8.23 13.05
N LEU A 30 -5.36 -7.57 14.20
CA LEU A 30 -5.44 -6.12 14.28
C LEU A 30 -4.09 -5.43 13.99
N ARG A 31 -2.96 -6.14 14.09
CA ARG A 31 -1.67 -5.59 13.68
C ARG A 31 -1.64 -5.32 12.19
N LEU A 32 -2.23 -6.20 11.39
CA LEU A 32 -2.32 -6.01 9.94
C LEU A 32 -3.20 -4.81 9.59
N ASP A 33 -4.34 -4.65 10.28
CA ASP A 33 -5.18 -3.47 10.12
C ASP A 33 -4.45 -2.20 10.58
N PHE A 34 -3.71 -2.24 11.68
CA PHE A 34 -2.92 -1.10 12.15
C PHE A 34 -1.87 -0.66 11.12
N MET A 35 -1.09 -1.61 10.57
CA MET A 35 -0.09 -1.32 9.52
C MET A 35 -0.74 -0.79 8.24
N ARG A 36 -1.90 -1.33 7.82
CA ARG A 36 -2.70 -0.76 6.73
C ARG A 36 -3.19 0.64 7.04
N GLY A 37 -3.49 0.93 8.30
CA GLY A 37 -3.85 2.26 8.78
C GLY A 37 -2.71 3.27 8.65
N ILE A 38 -1.48 2.88 8.96
CA ILE A 38 -0.29 3.74 8.81
C ILE A 38 -0.10 4.18 7.36
N VAL A 39 -0.42 3.31 6.39
CA VAL A 39 -0.37 3.64 4.96
C VAL A 39 -1.26 4.84 4.61
N ILE A 40 -2.37 5.06 5.34
CA ILE A 40 -3.37 6.08 4.98
C ILE A 40 -2.84 7.52 5.13
N PRO A 41 -2.30 7.99 6.26
CA PRO A 41 -1.72 9.33 6.32
C PRO A 41 -0.59 9.54 5.32
N LEU A 42 0.24 8.52 5.14
CA LEU A 42 1.35 8.57 4.21
C LEU A 42 0.86 8.64 2.74
N LEU A 43 -0.26 7.99 2.41
CA LEU A 43 -0.94 8.10 1.12
C LEU A 43 -1.42 9.53 0.87
N PHE A 44 -1.99 10.19 1.89
CA PHE A 44 -2.39 11.58 1.79
C PHE A 44 -1.15 12.43 1.52
N ALA A 45 -0.10 12.29 2.33
CA ALA A 45 1.16 13.03 2.16
C ALA A 45 1.80 12.89 0.77
N SER A 46 1.60 11.76 0.08
CA SER A 46 2.15 11.54 -1.27
C SER A 46 1.30 12.12 -2.40
N HIS A 47 0.06 12.53 -2.13
CA HIS A 47 -0.89 12.97 -3.14
C HIS A 47 -1.32 14.43 -3.02
N PHE A 48 -1.05 15.08 -1.89
CA PHE A 48 -1.15 16.52 -1.76
C PHE A 48 0.21 17.15 -2.12
N GLU A 49 0.19 18.15 -2.98
CA GLU A 49 1.41 18.81 -3.49
C GLU A 49 2.02 19.79 -2.47
N TYR A 50 1.33 20.05 -1.36
CA TYR A 50 1.70 21.06 -0.39
C TYR A 50 2.49 20.50 0.79
N PHE A 51 3.74 20.97 0.92
CA PHE A 51 4.67 20.50 1.93
C PHE A 51 4.14 20.73 3.36
N SER A 52 4.21 19.70 4.22
CA SER A 52 3.64 19.71 5.57
C SER A 52 4.42 18.82 6.54
N ALA A 53 4.10 18.88 7.84
CA ALA A 53 4.71 18.01 8.85
C ALA A 53 4.49 16.51 8.55
N LEU A 54 3.39 16.17 7.90
CA LEU A 54 3.10 14.78 7.52
C LEU A 54 4.06 14.28 6.44
N MET A 55 4.50 15.17 5.54
CA MET A 55 5.47 14.86 4.49
C MET A 55 6.90 14.71 5.04
N TYR A 56 7.26 15.46 6.10
CA TYR A 56 8.53 15.24 6.83
C TYR A 56 8.69 13.83 7.39
N ILE A 57 7.56 13.18 7.71
CA ILE A 57 7.52 11.81 8.21
C ILE A 57 7.37 10.82 7.03
N GLY A 58 6.56 11.18 6.03
CA GLY A 58 6.07 10.23 5.03
C GLY A 58 6.79 10.13 3.68
N TRP A 59 7.58 11.13 3.29
CA TRP A 59 8.37 11.07 2.06
C TRP A 59 9.68 10.30 2.29
N GLU A 60 9.59 8.97 2.29
CA GLU A 60 10.73 8.04 2.34
C GLU A 60 11.67 8.21 3.55
N ARG A 61 11.26 8.90 4.62
CA ARG A 61 12.12 9.20 5.78
C ARG A 61 12.28 8.04 6.75
N ILE A 62 11.37 7.07 6.72
CA ILE A 62 11.41 5.83 7.52
C ILE A 62 11.92 4.63 6.67
N GLY A 63 12.51 4.92 5.52
CA GLY A 63 12.99 3.94 4.54
C GLY A 63 12.66 4.41 3.12
N ILE A 64 13.54 4.12 2.15
CA ILE A 64 13.28 4.24 0.70
C ILE A 64 12.23 3.20 0.26
N VAL A 65 11.02 3.31 0.81
CA VAL A 65 9.86 2.45 0.62
C VAL A 65 8.67 3.37 0.51
N SER A 66 7.82 3.16 -0.50
CA SER A 66 6.58 3.89 -0.58
C SER A 66 5.45 3.15 0.16
N THR A 67 4.41 3.90 0.45
CA THR A 67 3.15 3.39 0.99
C THR A 67 2.55 2.27 0.14
N ALA A 68 2.80 2.34 -1.17
CA ALA A 68 2.30 1.38 -2.13
C ALA A 68 2.83 -0.04 -1.89
N GLU A 69 4.13 -0.25 -1.61
CA GLU A 69 4.64 -1.60 -1.39
C GLU A 69 4.05 -2.23 -0.12
N ILE A 70 4.00 -1.47 0.97
CA ILE A 70 3.40 -1.90 2.23
C ILE A 70 1.92 -2.26 1.99
N PHE A 71 1.19 -1.42 1.27
CA PHE A 71 -0.21 -1.68 0.93
C PHE A 71 -0.38 -2.99 0.15
N VAL A 72 0.40 -3.21 -0.90
CA VAL A 72 0.28 -4.38 -1.79
C VAL A 72 0.67 -5.67 -1.06
N ILE A 73 1.75 -5.65 -0.27
CA ILE A 73 2.16 -6.82 0.52
C ILE A 73 1.10 -7.15 1.56
N LEU A 74 0.60 -6.17 2.31
CA LEU A 74 -0.43 -6.39 3.32
C LEU A 74 -1.75 -6.85 2.69
N ALA A 75 -2.14 -6.33 1.52
CA ALA A 75 -3.27 -6.82 0.76
C ALA A 75 -3.10 -8.32 0.42
N GLY A 76 -1.93 -8.71 -0.08
CA GLY A 76 -1.58 -10.11 -0.31
C GLY A 76 -1.68 -10.96 0.95
N VAL A 77 -1.07 -10.52 2.06
CA VAL A 77 -1.11 -11.23 3.36
C VAL A 77 -2.54 -11.45 3.84
N VAL A 78 -3.38 -10.43 3.77
CA VAL A 78 -4.80 -10.53 4.16
C VAL A 78 -5.55 -11.51 3.27
N VAL A 79 -5.35 -11.44 1.95
CA VAL A 79 -5.97 -12.37 0.99
C VAL A 79 -5.53 -13.81 1.29
N GLY A 80 -4.23 -14.05 1.46
CA GLY A 80 -3.66 -15.35 1.81
C GLY A 80 -4.19 -15.91 3.12
N MET A 81 -4.36 -15.08 4.15
CA MET A 81 -4.94 -15.50 5.43
C MET A 81 -6.42 -15.87 5.32
N VAL A 82 -7.23 -14.97 4.76
CA VAL A 82 -8.69 -15.08 4.75
C VAL A 82 -9.14 -16.19 3.82
N PHE A 83 -8.72 -16.14 2.55
CA PHE A 83 -9.09 -17.17 1.58
C PHE A 83 -8.27 -18.45 1.78
N GLY A 84 -7.08 -18.38 2.39
CA GLY A 84 -6.30 -19.56 2.73
C GLY A 84 -6.93 -20.45 3.79
N LYS A 85 -7.59 -19.84 4.80
CA LYS A 85 -8.42 -20.59 5.75
C LYS A 85 -9.52 -21.35 5.00
N ARG A 86 -10.24 -20.65 4.12
CA ARG A 86 -11.32 -21.24 3.30
C ARG A 86 -10.80 -22.33 2.35
N LEU A 87 -9.61 -22.16 1.77
CA LEU A 87 -9.00 -23.18 0.91
C LEU A 87 -8.74 -24.48 1.69
N ARG A 88 -8.29 -24.36 2.95
CA ARG A 88 -8.01 -25.52 3.81
C ARG A 88 -9.27 -26.24 4.28
N THR A 89 -10.37 -25.52 4.47
CA THR A 89 -11.64 -26.11 4.98
C THR A 89 -12.55 -26.60 3.85
N ASP A 90 -12.69 -25.81 2.77
CA ASP A 90 -13.73 -25.99 1.77
C ASP A 90 -13.17 -26.37 0.38
N GLY A 91 -11.84 -26.37 0.22
CA GLY A 91 -11.15 -26.69 -1.03
C GLY A 91 -11.17 -25.59 -2.09
N LEU A 92 -10.49 -25.86 -3.21
CA LEU A 92 -10.27 -24.86 -4.27
C LEU A 92 -11.57 -24.39 -4.94
N GLY A 93 -12.49 -25.34 -5.20
CA GLY A 93 -13.76 -25.07 -5.88
C GLY A 93 -14.66 -24.08 -5.12
N ALA A 94 -14.61 -24.08 -3.79
CA ALA A 94 -15.37 -23.15 -2.96
C ALA A 94 -14.73 -21.75 -2.88
N VAL A 95 -13.41 -21.66 -3.04
CA VAL A 95 -12.66 -20.39 -2.93
C VAL A 95 -12.68 -19.60 -4.23
N MET A 96 -12.61 -20.25 -5.40
CA MET A 96 -12.54 -19.54 -6.69
C MET A 96 -13.69 -18.57 -6.94
N PRO A 97 -14.98 -18.95 -6.74
CA PRO A 97 -16.09 -18.03 -6.95
C PRO A 97 -16.01 -16.80 -6.04
N ALA A 98 -15.56 -16.98 -4.80
CA ALA A 98 -15.44 -15.87 -3.85
C ALA A 98 -14.28 -14.93 -4.20
N LEU A 99 -13.19 -15.45 -4.77
CA LEU A 99 -12.12 -14.62 -5.31
C LEU A 99 -12.61 -13.84 -6.54
N LEU A 100 -13.32 -14.49 -7.46
CA LEU A 100 -13.85 -13.85 -8.66
C LEU A 100 -14.89 -12.78 -8.32
N ASP A 101 -15.83 -13.06 -7.43
CA ASP A 101 -16.83 -12.07 -6.96
C ASP A 101 -16.16 -10.83 -6.37
N ARG A 102 -15.14 -11.02 -5.52
CA ARG A 102 -14.35 -9.91 -4.98
C ARG A 102 -13.63 -9.12 -6.07
N SER A 103 -13.07 -9.82 -7.06
CA SER A 103 -12.40 -9.18 -8.22
C SER A 103 -13.36 -8.29 -9.00
N VAL A 104 -14.53 -8.83 -9.32
CA VAL A 104 -15.57 -8.13 -10.09
C VAL A 104 -16.04 -6.89 -9.34
N LYS A 105 -16.28 -6.99 -8.03
CA LYS A 105 -16.66 -5.83 -7.22
C LYS A 105 -15.61 -4.73 -7.25
N LEU A 106 -14.33 -5.08 -7.09
CA LEU A 106 -13.23 -4.12 -7.17
C LEU A 106 -13.13 -3.49 -8.56
N TYR A 107 -13.25 -4.30 -9.62
CA TYR A 107 -13.24 -3.84 -11.01
C TYR A 107 -14.38 -2.87 -11.29
N MET A 108 -15.62 -3.25 -10.98
CA MET A 108 -16.80 -2.42 -11.19
C MET A 108 -16.71 -1.10 -10.43
N THR A 109 -16.22 -1.13 -9.19
CA THR A 109 -16.06 0.09 -8.41
C THR A 109 -15.00 1.01 -9.01
N ASN A 110 -13.90 0.45 -9.52
CA ASN A 110 -12.88 1.22 -10.22
C ASN A 110 -13.42 1.85 -11.51
N VAL A 111 -14.14 1.07 -12.32
CA VAL A 111 -14.81 1.55 -13.55
C VAL A 111 -15.79 2.69 -13.23
N VAL A 112 -16.65 2.50 -12.23
CA VAL A 112 -17.62 3.53 -11.81
C VAL A 112 -16.91 4.81 -11.38
N LEU A 113 -15.84 4.71 -10.58
CA LEU A 113 -15.05 5.87 -10.19
C LEU A 113 -14.46 6.59 -11.42
N ILE A 114 -13.86 5.86 -12.36
CA ILE A 114 -13.29 6.44 -13.59
C ILE A 114 -14.37 7.19 -14.37
N LEU A 115 -15.58 6.61 -14.49
CA LEU A 115 -16.71 7.27 -15.16
C LEU A 115 -17.19 8.52 -14.43
N ILE A 116 -17.24 8.50 -13.09
CA ILE A 116 -17.57 9.69 -12.28
C ILE A 116 -16.55 10.80 -12.54
N ILE A 117 -15.25 10.50 -12.48
CA ILE A 117 -14.20 11.49 -12.74
C ILE A 117 -14.26 11.98 -14.19
N ALA A 118 -14.50 11.09 -15.16
CA ALA A 118 -14.68 11.47 -16.56
C ALA A 118 -15.89 12.42 -16.74
N GLY A 119 -16.98 12.21 -16.00
CA GLY A 119 -18.14 13.09 -15.98
C GLY A 119 -17.84 14.46 -15.38
N ILE A 120 -17.09 14.51 -14.27
CA ILE A 120 -16.70 15.77 -13.61
C ILE A 120 -15.91 16.69 -14.55
N ARG A 121 -15.12 16.14 -15.49
CA ARG A 121 -14.37 16.93 -16.49
C ARG A 121 -15.26 17.78 -17.40
N PHE A 122 -16.56 17.47 -17.50
CA PHE A 122 -17.51 18.26 -18.28
C PHE A 122 -18.13 19.41 -17.49
N ILE A 123 -17.79 19.60 -16.21
CA ILE A 123 -18.26 20.69 -15.36
C ILE A 123 -17.18 21.79 -15.37
N PRO A 124 -17.38 22.92 -16.08
CA PRO A 124 -16.35 23.96 -16.24
C PRO A 124 -15.94 24.63 -14.93
N GLU A 125 -16.82 24.62 -13.93
CA GLU A 125 -16.60 25.22 -12.61
C GLU A 125 -15.68 24.40 -11.71
N ILE A 126 -15.32 23.17 -12.10
CA ILE A 126 -14.49 22.27 -11.31
C ILE A 126 -13.17 22.00 -12.04
N ASP A 127 -12.07 22.49 -11.49
CA ASP A 127 -10.72 22.07 -11.87
C ASP A 127 -10.47 20.62 -11.43
N SER A 128 -10.38 19.72 -12.40
CA SER A 128 -10.10 18.30 -12.19
C SER A 128 -8.68 17.91 -12.64
N THR A 129 -7.82 18.87 -12.98
CA THR A 129 -6.46 18.61 -13.50
C THR A 129 -5.61 17.81 -12.51
N ILE A 130 -5.72 18.10 -11.21
CA ILE A 130 -5.02 17.40 -10.12
C ILE A 130 -5.23 15.89 -10.12
N ILE A 131 -6.39 15.40 -10.59
CA ILE A 131 -6.72 13.97 -10.62
C ILE A 131 -6.76 13.39 -12.04
N THR A 132 -6.76 14.22 -13.09
CA THR A 132 -6.88 13.77 -14.49
C THR A 132 -5.60 13.90 -15.31
N THR A 133 -4.55 14.48 -14.73
CA THR A 133 -3.24 14.64 -15.34
C THR A 133 -2.13 14.12 -14.43
N TYR A 134 -0.96 13.89 -15.00
CA TYR A 134 0.26 13.59 -14.28
C TYR A 134 1.35 14.57 -14.72
N HIS A 135 1.87 15.35 -13.78
CA HIS A 135 3.03 16.21 -14.02
C HIS A 135 4.31 15.46 -13.60
N SER A 136 5.23 15.27 -14.55
CA SER A 136 6.50 14.60 -14.30
C SER A 136 7.55 15.59 -13.78
N PRO A 137 8.05 15.44 -12.53
CA PRO A 137 9.07 16.33 -11.99
C PRO A 137 10.41 16.24 -12.75
N TYR A 138 10.69 15.09 -13.39
CA TYR A 138 11.94 14.87 -14.11
C TYR A 138 11.94 15.51 -15.50
N SER A 139 10.82 15.41 -16.23
CA SER A 139 10.73 15.91 -17.60
C SER A 139 10.05 17.28 -17.71
N GLY A 140 9.42 17.77 -16.64
CA GLY A 140 8.60 18.99 -16.65
C GLY A 140 7.37 18.91 -17.56
N LYS A 141 6.99 17.70 -17.99
CA LYS A 141 5.87 17.46 -18.92
C LYS A 141 4.64 17.00 -18.16
N THR A 142 3.50 17.55 -18.57
CA THR A 142 2.18 17.12 -18.13
C THR A 142 1.59 16.11 -19.12
N TYR A 143 1.16 14.97 -18.61
CA TYR A 143 0.56 13.90 -19.39
C TYR A 143 -0.94 13.78 -19.05
N PRO A 144 -1.84 13.80 -20.04
CA PRO A 144 -3.25 13.52 -19.80
C PRO A 144 -3.45 12.05 -19.45
N LEU A 145 -4.24 11.78 -18.41
CA LEU A 145 -4.59 10.42 -17.99
C LEU A 145 -5.97 9.96 -18.50
N PHE A 146 -6.71 10.87 -19.12
CA PHE A 146 -7.99 10.63 -19.75
C PHE A 146 -7.94 11.00 -21.23
N THR A 147 -8.92 10.54 -21.99
CA THR A 147 -9.08 10.88 -23.41
C THR A 147 -9.37 12.38 -23.59
N SER A 148 -9.11 12.88 -24.80
CA SER A 148 -9.51 14.25 -25.17
C SER A 148 -11.01 14.47 -24.98
N MET A 149 -11.42 15.71 -24.71
CA MET A 149 -12.84 16.04 -24.53
C MET A 149 -13.65 15.82 -25.80
N ASP A 150 -13.01 15.94 -26.98
CA ASP A 150 -13.63 15.69 -28.29
C ASP A 150 -13.71 14.20 -28.66
N SER A 151 -13.21 13.30 -27.80
CA SER A 151 -13.25 11.87 -28.08
C SER A 151 -14.66 11.29 -28.02
N SER A 152 -14.95 10.30 -28.87
CA SER A 152 -16.25 9.63 -28.85
C SER A 152 -16.51 8.95 -27.51
N ILE A 153 -17.78 8.89 -27.09
CA ILE A 153 -18.18 8.18 -25.87
C ILE A 153 -17.78 6.70 -25.92
N PHE A 154 -17.77 6.10 -27.11
CA PHE A 154 -17.30 4.74 -27.31
C PHE A 154 -15.82 4.60 -26.95
N THR A 155 -14.97 5.54 -27.37
CA THR A 155 -13.54 5.56 -27.01
C THR A 155 -13.36 5.69 -25.50
N LEU A 156 -14.12 6.59 -24.85
CA LEU A 156 -14.08 6.76 -23.41
C LEU A 156 -14.46 5.47 -22.66
N LEU A 157 -15.58 4.84 -23.04
CA LEU A 157 -16.06 3.61 -22.43
C LEU A 157 -15.07 2.45 -22.65
N HIS A 158 -14.59 2.28 -23.88
CA HIS A 158 -13.60 1.25 -24.22
C HIS A 158 -12.31 1.40 -23.40
N GLN A 159 -11.76 2.62 -23.32
CA GLN A 159 -10.55 2.85 -22.51
C GLN A 159 -10.81 2.69 -21.01
N THR A 160 -11.99 3.06 -20.53
CA THR A 160 -12.40 2.88 -19.13
C THR A 160 -12.49 1.40 -18.77
N LEU A 161 -13.19 0.59 -19.57
CA LEU A 161 -13.39 -0.84 -19.32
C LEU A 161 -12.06 -1.61 -19.35
N LEU A 162 -11.09 -1.16 -20.15
CA LEU A 162 -9.75 -1.73 -20.19
C LEU A 162 -8.78 -1.12 -19.15
N LEU A 163 -9.25 -0.23 -18.27
CA LEU A 163 -8.43 0.49 -17.27
C LEU A 163 -7.25 1.26 -17.89
N ARG A 164 -7.40 1.70 -19.15
CA ARG A 164 -6.41 2.50 -19.90
C ARG A 164 -6.53 4.00 -19.65
N ILE A 165 -7.49 4.40 -18.84
CA ILE A 165 -7.62 5.74 -18.26
C ILE A 165 -7.99 5.61 -16.80
N GLY A 166 -7.70 6.65 -16.02
CA GLY A 166 -8.08 6.71 -14.63
C GLY A 166 -7.24 7.70 -13.83
N PRO A 167 -7.71 8.08 -12.63
CA PRO A 167 -7.06 9.12 -11.87
C PRO A 167 -5.69 8.70 -11.34
N HIS A 168 -4.74 9.64 -11.34
CA HIS A 168 -3.33 9.39 -10.99
C HIS A 168 -3.21 8.67 -9.63
N GLN A 169 -3.92 9.17 -8.63
CA GLN A 169 -3.87 8.74 -7.24
C GLN A 169 -4.48 7.35 -7.01
N PHE A 170 -5.23 6.84 -7.98
CA PHE A 170 -5.94 5.56 -7.87
C PHE A 170 -5.34 4.43 -8.70
N GLN A 171 -4.24 4.69 -9.42
CA GLN A 171 -3.57 3.72 -10.28
C GLN A 171 -3.24 2.40 -9.54
N ILE A 172 -2.83 2.46 -8.27
CA ILE A 172 -2.52 1.27 -7.47
C ILE A 172 -3.71 0.30 -7.34
N VAL A 173 -4.93 0.83 -7.29
CA VAL A 173 -6.14 0.01 -7.23
C VAL A 173 -6.42 -0.65 -8.58
N GLY A 174 -6.15 0.06 -9.68
CA GLY A 174 -6.17 -0.53 -11.02
C GLY A 174 -5.26 -1.74 -11.15
N MET A 175 -4.02 -1.63 -10.68
CA MET A 175 -3.09 -2.76 -10.63
C MET A 175 -3.65 -3.89 -9.74
N TYR A 176 -4.15 -3.56 -8.55
CA TYR A 176 -4.67 -4.54 -7.61
C TYR A 176 -5.86 -5.33 -8.19
N VAL A 177 -6.75 -4.67 -8.95
CA VAL A 177 -7.84 -5.35 -9.67
C VAL A 177 -7.29 -6.40 -10.63
N VAL A 178 -6.30 -6.05 -11.45
CA VAL A 178 -5.70 -6.98 -12.42
C VAL A 178 -4.97 -8.13 -11.72
N MET A 179 -4.24 -7.85 -10.63
CA MET A 179 -3.62 -8.88 -9.78
C MET A 179 -4.65 -9.81 -9.17
N PHE A 180 -5.81 -9.28 -8.76
CA PHE A 180 -6.86 -10.10 -8.19
C PHE A 180 -7.45 -11.03 -9.25
N ILE A 181 -7.74 -10.52 -10.45
CA ILE A 181 -8.33 -11.31 -11.54
C ILE A 181 -7.35 -12.37 -12.07
N LEU A 182 -6.10 -11.99 -12.35
CA LEU A 182 -5.15 -12.84 -13.07
C LEU A 182 -4.26 -13.65 -12.14
N VAL A 183 -3.69 -13.02 -11.11
CA VAL A 183 -2.64 -13.62 -10.29
C VAL A 183 -3.23 -14.43 -9.14
N THR A 184 -4.28 -13.93 -8.49
CA THR A 184 -4.78 -14.55 -7.25
C THR A 184 -5.37 -15.97 -7.46
N PRO A 185 -6.24 -16.23 -8.44
CA PRO A 185 -6.72 -17.58 -8.72
C PRO A 185 -5.58 -18.56 -9.03
N PHE A 186 -4.59 -18.12 -9.82
CA PHE A 186 -3.42 -18.94 -10.16
C PHE A 186 -2.57 -19.26 -8.93
N VAL A 187 -2.33 -18.28 -8.06
CA VAL A 187 -1.61 -18.47 -6.78
C VAL A 187 -2.33 -19.53 -5.93
N PHE A 188 -3.64 -19.42 -5.76
CA PHE A 188 -4.41 -20.37 -4.96
C PHE A 188 -4.46 -21.77 -5.59
N PHE A 189 -4.55 -21.85 -6.92
CA PHE A 189 -4.41 -23.11 -7.64
C PHE A 189 -3.05 -23.76 -7.34
N MET A 190 -1.94 -23.02 -7.44
CA MET A 190 -0.59 -23.54 -7.17
C MET A 190 -0.39 -23.94 -5.70
N ILE A 191 -0.94 -23.17 -4.76
CA ILE A 191 -0.96 -23.51 -3.33
C ILE A 191 -1.74 -24.80 -3.09
N SER A 192 -2.92 -24.97 -3.71
CA SER A 192 -3.74 -26.19 -3.58
C SER A 192 -3.02 -27.43 -4.09
N ARG A 193 -2.13 -27.26 -5.07
CA ARG A 193 -1.27 -28.31 -5.63
C ARG A 193 0.03 -28.52 -4.86
N LYS A 194 0.24 -27.82 -3.73
CA LYS A 194 1.49 -27.85 -2.94
C LYS A 194 2.74 -27.44 -3.74
N ARG A 195 2.59 -26.63 -4.80
CA ARG A 195 3.68 -26.20 -5.70
C ARG A 195 4.15 -24.77 -5.41
N VAL A 196 4.22 -24.39 -4.14
CA VAL A 196 4.54 -23.01 -3.74
C VAL A 196 5.96 -22.62 -4.10
N GLY A 197 6.93 -23.54 -4.02
CA GLY A 197 8.30 -23.27 -4.47
C GLY A 197 8.38 -22.91 -5.96
N VAL A 198 7.63 -23.63 -6.81
CA VAL A 198 7.54 -23.33 -8.26
C VAL A 198 6.86 -21.99 -8.49
N LEU A 199 5.79 -21.69 -7.76
CA LEU A 199 5.10 -20.40 -7.83
C LEU A 199 6.04 -19.23 -7.50
N LEU A 200 6.78 -19.33 -6.39
CA LEU A 200 7.74 -18.29 -6.00
C LEU A 200 8.88 -18.18 -7.01
N GLY A 201 9.42 -19.31 -7.48
CA GLY A 201 10.45 -19.33 -8.53
C GLY A 201 9.99 -18.64 -9.82
N LEU A 202 8.78 -18.95 -10.29
CA LEU A 202 8.20 -18.29 -11.46
C LEU A 202 8.00 -16.78 -11.22
N SER A 203 7.53 -16.40 -10.04
CA SER A 203 7.36 -15.00 -9.65
C SER A 203 8.69 -14.23 -9.68
N TRP A 204 9.78 -14.83 -9.19
CA TRP A 204 11.13 -14.26 -9.28
C TRP A 204 11.64 -14.17 -10.71
N VAL A 205 11.43 -15.20 -11.54
CA VAL A 205 11.81 -15.17 -12.96
C VAL A 205 11.12 -14.02 -13.70
N ILE A 206 9.80 -13.85 -13.52
CA ILE A 206 9.05 -12.74 -14.11
C ILE A 206 9.59 -11.38 -13.64
N TYR A 207 9.91 -11.26 -12.36
CA TYR A 207 10.52 -10.05 -11.81
C TYR A 207 11.88 -9.75 -12.46
N PHE A 208 12.78 -10.74 -12.57
CA PHE A 208 14.10 -10.54 -13.19
C PHE A 208 14.00 -10.21 -14.68
N ILE A 209 13.05 -10.81 -15.40
CA ILE A 209 12.75 -10.45 -16.79
C ILE A 209 12.38 -8.95 -16.88
N ASN A 210 11.50 -8.47 -16.01
CA ASN A 210 11.15 -7.04 -15.98
C ASN A 210 12.32 -6.14 -15.58
N PHE A 211 13.08 -6.53 -14.56
CA PHE A 211 14.18 -5.72 -14.05
C PHE A 211 15.32 -5.58 -15.06
N GLY A 212 15.66 -6.66 -15.78
CA GLY A 212 16.71 -6.67 -16.79
C GLY A 212 16.28 -6.20 -18.18
N ALA A 213 15.00 -5.93 -18.40
CA ALA A 213 14.52 -5.51 -19.72
C ALA A 213 14.95 -4.07 -20.06
N PRO A 214 15.39 -3.83 -21.31
CA PRO A 214 15.71 -2.48 -21.77
C PRO A 214 14.43 -1.65 -21.85
N GLU A 215 14.47 -0.47 -21.23
CA GLU A 215 13.36 0.47 -21.28
C GLU A 215 13.32 1.17 -22.64
N SER A 216 12.11 1.35 -23.18
CA SER A 216 11.92 2.13 -24.41
C SER A 216 12.18 3.62 -24.18
N ASN A 217 11.82 4.12 -23.00
CA ASN A 217 12.12 5.46 -22.53
C ASN A 217 12.46 5.39 -21.04
N PRO A 218 13.39 6.20 -20.52
CA PRO A 218 13.70 6.25 -19.10
C PRO A 218 12.43 6.46 -18.26
N GLY A 219 12.20 5.58 -17.29
CA GLY A 219 11.03 5.66 -16.40
C GLY A 219 9.75 5.05 -16.98
N SER A 220 9.84 4.38 -18.14
CA SER A 220 8.74 3.59 -18.70
C SER A 220 9.07 2.09 -18.61
N PRO A 221 8.16 1.26 -18.07
CA PRO A 221 8.38 -0.18 -18.07
C PRO A 221 8.44 -0.74 -19.50
N ALA A 222 9.34 -1.69 -19.71
CA ALA A 222 9.50 -2.37 -21.00
C ALA A 222 8.27 -3.23 -21.37
N TYR A 223 7.64 -3.86 -20.37
CA TYR A 223 6.50 -4.75 -20.56
C TYR A 223 5.22 -4.17 -19.96
N ARG A 224 4.19 -4.07 -20.79
CA ARG A 224 2.87 -3.52 -20.43
C ARG A 224 1.75 -4.40 -21.01
N PRO A 225 1.55 -5.61 -20.45
CA PRO A 225 0.65 -6.61 -21.03
C PRO A 225 -0.80 -6.14 -21.14
N THR A 226 -1.25 -5.24 -20.26
CA THR A 226 -2.63 -4.71 -20.31
C THR A 226 -2.74 -3.37 -21.04
N ASN A 227 -1.61 -2.68 -21.24
CA ASN A 227 -1.53 -1.29 -21.68
C ASN A 227 -2.32 -0.33 -20.76
N ALA A 228 -2.60 -0.75 -19.53
CA ALA A 228 -3.31 0.06 -18.55
C ALA A 228 -2.40 1.21 -18.06
N GLN A 229 -3.02 2.29 -17.59
CA GLN A 229 -2.26 3.47 -17.13
C GLN A 229 -1.44 3.19 -15.88
N PHE A 230 -1.98 2.36 -14.97
CA PHE A 230 -1.27 2.02 -13.75
C PHE A 230 0.07 1.33 -14.00
N GLU A 231 0.29 0.70 -15.17
CA GLU A 231 1.53 -0.03 -15.43
C GLU A 231 2.74 0.90 -15.47
N TYR A 232 2.58 2.19 -15.79
CA TYR A 232 3.69 3.15 -15.72
C TYR A 232 4.29 3.26 -14.32
N ALA A 233 3.44 3.35 -13.29
CA ALA A 233 3.87 3.47 -11.90
C ALA A 233 4.00 2.10 -11.20
N PHE A 234 3.18 1.13 -11.59
CA PHE A 234 3.03 -0.17 -10.95
C PHE A 234 3.00 -1.32 -12.00
N PRO A 235 4.11 -1.58 -12.70
CA PRO A 235 4.20 -2.66 -13.68
C PRO A 235 3.87 -4.02 -13.06
N ILE A 236 2.98 -4.77 -13.71
CA ILE A 236 2.49 -6.07 -13.20
C ILE A 236 3.65 -7.03 -12.94
N TYR A 237 4.63 -7.09 -13.84
CA TYR A 237 5.70 -8.08 -13.76
C TYR A 237 6.62 -7.86 -12.55
N ALA A 238 6.83 -6.60 -12.15
CA ALA A 238 7.55 -6.28 -10.92
C ALA A 238 6.65 -6.51 -9.69
N TRP A 239 5.48 -5.87 -9.66
CA TRP A 239 4.66 -5.76 -8.45
C TRP A 239 3.93 -7.06 -8.07
N GLN A 240 3.76 -7.99 -9.01
CA GLN A 240 3.29 -9.34 -8.67
C GLN A 240 4.22 -10.04 -7.68
N LEU A 241 5.52 -9.74 -7.67
CA LEU A 241 6.48 -10.41 -6.78
C LEU A 241 6.08 -10.24 -5.30
N ILE A 242 5.95 -8.99 -4.87
CA ILE A 242 5.61 -8.65 -3.49
C ILE A 242 4.19 -9.08 -3.12
N TYR A 243 3.27 -9.06 -4.09
CA TYR A 243 1.90 -9.52 -3.90
C TYR A 243 1.80 -11.03 -3.69
N VAL A 244 2.46 -11.82 -4.55
CA VAL A 244 2.52 -13.29 -4.47
C VAL A 244 3.21 -13.73 -3.17
N HIS A 245 4.33 -13.09 -2.80
CA HIS A 245 4.99 -13.35 -1.51
C HIS A 245 4.10 -12.97 -0.34
N GLY A 246 3.35 -11.86 -0.44
CA GLY A 246 2.33 -11.49 0.53
C GLY A 246 1.27 -12.59 0.72
N ILE A 247 0.68 -13.10 -0.37
CA ILE A 247 -0.31 -14.20 -0.30
C ILE A 247 0.29 -15.45 0.34
N ALA A 248 1.50 -15.85 -0.08
CA ALA A 248 2.17 -17.00 0.48
C ALA A 248 2.44 -16.82 1.99
N ALA A 249 2.98 -15.67 2.40
CA ALA A 249 3.22 -15.35 3.80
C ALA A 249 1.93 -15.32 4.63
N GLY A 250 0.83 -14.81 4.07
CA GLY A 250 -0.49 -14.84 4.71
C GLY A 250 -1.05 -16.26 4.86
N TYR A 251 -0.93 -17.08 3.82
CA TYR A 251 -1.40 -18.47 3.85
C TYR A 251 -0.61 -19.32 4.86
N TYR A 252 0.71 -19.14 4.92
CA TYR A 252 1.65 -19.84 5.81
C TYR A 252 2.04 -19.03 7.05
N LYS A 253 1.19 -18.09 7.48
CA LYS A 253 1.52 -17.15 8.55
C LYS A 253 2.02 -17.85 9.83
N LYS A 254 1.37 -18.96 10.21
CA LYS A 254 1.77 -19.73 11.40
C LYS A 254 3.20 -20.24 11.27
N GLN A 255 3.54 -20.85 10.15
CA GLN A 255 4.88 -21.37 9.86
C GLN A 255 5.92 -20.24 9.79
N VAL A 256 5.57 -19.09 9.23
CA VAL A 256 6.45 -17.91 9.20
C VAL A 256 6.76 -17.43 10.61
N ILE A 257 5.75 -17.32 11.49
CA ILE A 257 5.95 -16.92 12.89
C ILE A 257 6.78 -17.95 13.66
N GLU A 258 6.52 -19.25 13.46
CA GLU A 258 7.31 -20.34 14.04
C GLU A 258 8.76 -20.30 13.58
N PHE A 259 9.02 -20.00 12.30
CA PHE A 259 10.37 -19.82 11.77
C PHE A 259 11.13 -18.71 12.52
N PHE A 260 10.51 -17.57 12.80
CA PHE A 260 11.12 -16.48 13.57
C PHE A 260 11.39 -16.83 15.05
N SER A 261 10.88 -17.96 15.54
CA SER A 261 11.22 -18.48 16.88
C SER A 261 12.50 -19.32 16.90
N THR A 262 12.99 -19.77 15.72
CA THR A 262 14.25 -20.51 15.57
C THR A 262 15.49 -19.63 15.75
N LYS A 263 16.68 -20.24 15.90
CA LYS A 263 17.96 -19.48 16.00
C LYS A 263 18.20 -18.62 14.75
N LEU A 264 18.04 -19.19 13.57
CA LEU A 264 18.20 -18.49 12.30
C LEU A 264 17.17 -17.38 12.13
N GLY A 265 15.90 -17.66 12.44
CA GLY A 265 14.83 -16.67 12.36
C GLY A 265 15.07 -15.47 13.29
N LYS A 266 15.53 -15.70 14.52
CA LYS A 266 15.93 -14.63 15.45
C LYS A 266 17.11 -13.81 14.92
N ALA A 267 18.12 -14.46 14.34
CA ALA A 267 19.25 -13.77 13.72
C ALA A 267 18.78 -12.85 12.57
N LEU A 268 17.91 -13.36 11.69
CA LEU A 268 17.30 -12.58 10.61
C LEU A 268 16.42 -11.44 11.13
N LEU A 269 15.71 -11.65 12.24
CA LEU A 269 14.94 -10.58 12.88
C LEU A 269 15.85 -9.45 13.36
N TYR A 270 16.93 -9.75 14.09
CA TYR A 270 17.89 -8.74 14.53
C TYR A 270 18.60 -8.06 13.35
N ALA A 271 18.96 -8.83 12.32
CA ALA A 271 19.49 -8.27 11.08
C ALA A 271 18.49 -7.32 10.40
N SER A 272 17.19 -7.66 10.41
CA SER A 272 16.13 -6.78 9.87
C SER A 272 16.05 -5.46 10.63
N PHE A 273 16.14 -5.48 11.97
CA PHE A 273 16.19 -4.24 12.77
C PHE A 273 17.41 -3.38 12.41
N LEU A 274 18.60 -3.99 12.31
CA LEU A 274 19.83 -3.28 11.96
C LEU A 274 19.76 -2.69 10.54
N LEU A 275 19.28 -3.48 9.57
CA LEU A 275 19.12 -3.03 8.18
C LEU A 275 18.06 -1.94 8.05
N THR A 276 16.93 -2.05 8.75
CA THR A 276 15.93 -0.98 8.81
C THR A 276 16.56 0.30 9.35
N ALA A 277 17.33 0.25 10.45
CA ALA A 277 18.00 1.42 10.99
C ALA A 277 19.03 2.01 10.00
N ALA A 278 19.84 1.17 9.36
CA ALA A 278 20.81 1.62 8.35
C ALA A 278 20.14 2.27 7.13
N LEU A 279 19.00 1.73 6.67
CA LEU A 279 18.24 2.28 5.55
C LEU A 279 17.51 3.57 5.91
N ILE A 280 17.09 3.75 7.17
CA ILE A 280 16.60 5.04 7.68
C ILE A 280 17.72 6.07 7.66
N VAL A 281 18.93 5.71 8.09
CA VAL A 281 20.08 6.63 8.02
C VAL A 281 20.40 6.98 6.55
N LEU A 282 20.30 6.01 5.63
CA LEU A 282 20.49 6.27 4.20
C LEU A 282 19.48 7.30 3.67
N THR A 283 18.21 7.23 4.08
CA THR A 283 17.18 8.16 3.57
C THR A 283 17.38 9.59 4.05
N TRP A 284 18.06 9.79 5.17
CA TRP A 284 18.38 11.11 5.68
C TRP A 284 19.48 11.82 4.87
N HIS A 285 20.08 11.15 3.89
CA HIS A 285 20.98 11.76 2.90
C HIS A 285 20.24 12.30 1.67
N ASN A 286 18.91 12.19 1.62
CA ASN A 286 18.11 12.68 0.50
C ASN A 286 18.37 14.17 0.23
N PRO A 287 18.73 14.56 -1.02
CA PRO A 287 19.17 15.91 -1.34
C PRO A 287 18.05 16.95 -1.54
N LEU A 288 16.79 16.61 -1.28
CA LEU A 288 15.66 17.55 -1.38
C LEU A 288 15.83 18.77 -0.45
N ASP A 289 15.53 19.95 -0.99
CA ASP A 289 15.72 21.25 -0.31
C ASP A 289 14.86 21.36 0.95
N GLU A 290 13.66 20.78 0.95
CA GLU A 290 12.76 20.80 2.10
C GLU A 290 13.31 20.05 3.34
N PHE A 291 14.36 19.23 3.15
CA PHE A 291 15.03 18.47 4.19
C PHE A 291 16.39 19.02 4.62
N GLU A 292 16.82 20.18 4.11
CA GLU A 292 18.15 20.75 4.37
C GLU A 292 18.49 20.83 5.86
N SER A 293 17.52 21.17 6.71
CA SER A 293 17.70 21.34 8.17
C SER A 293 18.02 20.04 8.94
N VAL A 294 17.76 18.86 8.37
CA VAL A 294 17.95 17.55 9.03
C VAL A 294 18.73 16.56 8.16
N LYS A 295 19.36 17.05 7.09
CA LYS A 295 20.08 16.21 6.12
C LYS A 295 21.44 15.77 6.67
N LEU A 296 21.76 14.49 6.48
CA LEU A 296 23.10 13.95 6.70
C LEU A 296 23.96 14.16 5.44
N THR A 297 25.22 14.56 5.62
CA THR A 297 26.14 14.94 4.55
C THR A 297 27.28 13.96 4.33
N TRP A 298 27.22 12.76 4.91
CA TRP A 298 28.30 11.76 4.82
C TRP A 298 28.38 11.08 3.44
N LEU A 299 27.27 11.06 2.70
CA LEU A 299 27.19 10.59 1.31
C LEU A 299 27.00 11.79 0.38
N SER A 300 27.69 11.76 -0.77
CA SER A 300 27.49 12.77 -1.81
C SER A 300 26.12 12.62 -2.47
N THR A 301 25.58 13.74 -2.94
CA THR A 301 24.33 13.79 -3.70
C THR A 301 24.37 12.86 -4.91
N ASP A 302 25.50 12.81 -5.63
CA ASP A 302 25.68 11.94 -6.80
C ASP A 302 25.60 10.46 -6.44
N THR A 303 26.23 10.05 -5.34
CA THR A 303 26.17 8.67 -4.86
C THR A 303 24.75 8.30 -4.43
N PHE A 304 24.04 9.21 -3.76
CA PHE A 304 22.65 8.99 -3.38
C PHE A 304 21.74 8.80 -4.61
N HIS A 305 21.85 9.68 -5.61
CA HIS A 305 21.08 9.55 -6.85
C HIS A 305 21.43 8.28 -7.62
N TRP A 306 22.71 7.91 -7.70
CA TRP A 306 23.14 6.67 -8.33
C TRP A 306 22.54 5.44 -7.64
N LEU A 307 22.59 5.38 -6.30
CA LEU A 307 21.97 4.31 -5.54
C LEU A 307 20.47 4.24 -5.81
N ASN A 308 19.78 5.40 -5.78
CA ASN A 308 18.34 5.45 -5.98
C ASN A 308 17.95 4.96 -7.39
N ASN A 309 18.64 5.45 -8.41
CA ASN A 309 18.38 5.13 -9.81
C ASN A 309 18.69 3.68 -10.19
N ASN A 310 19.60 3.01 -9.49
CA ASN A 310 19.97 1.63 -9.83
C ASN A 310 19.28 0.58 -8.95
N TYR A 311 19.03 0.89 -7.67
CA TYR A 311 18.58 -0.11 -6.69
C TYR A 311 17.26 0.21 -6.00
N PHE A 312 16.82 1.47 -6.00
CA PHE A 312 15.63 1.88 -5.26
C PHE A 312 14.50 2.47 -6.12
N GLN A 313 14.58 2.34 -7.44
CA GLN A 313 13.51 2.76 -8.33
C GLN A 313 12.17 2.10 -7.98
N LYS A 314 11.14 2.95 -7.83
CA LYS A 314 9.78 2.54 -7.45
C LYS A 314 9.11 1.61 -8.45
N TYR A 315 8.97 2.06 -9.68
CA TYR A 315 8.18 1.33 -10.68
C TYR A 315 8.81 -0.03 -11.00
N LYS A 316 10.15 -0.09 -11.07
CA LYS A 316 10.89 -1.34 -11.25
C LYS A 316 10.91 -2.25 -10.02
N LEU A 317 10.51 -1.75 -8.84
CA LEU A 317 10.76 -2.38 -7.54
C LEU A 317 12.21 -2.84 -7.43
N GLY A 318 13.15 -1.90 -7.46
CA GLY A 318 14.57 -2.24 -7.43
C GLY A 318 14.93 -3.17 -6.25
N PRO A 319 15.96 -4.03 -6.38
CA PRO A 319 16.32 -5.00 -5.35
C PRO A 319 16.56 -4.38 -3.96
N GLY A 320 17.13 -3.18 -3.91
CA GLY A 320 17.31 -2.42 -2.68
C GLY A 320 15.97 -2.04 -2.04
N ARG A 321 14.98 -1.64 -2.85
CA ARG A 321 13.62 -1.33 -2.41
C ARG A 321 12.89 -2.57 -1.91
N LEU A 322 13.04 -3.72 -2.57
CA LEU A 322 12.49 -5.01 -2.13
C LEU A 322 13.04 -5.44 -0.77
N LEU A 323 14.37 -5.34 -0.60
CA LEU A 323 15.00 -5.62 0.68
C LEU A 323 14.46 -4.67 1.76
N ASN A 324 14.39 -3.38 1.45
CA ASN A 324 13.94 -2.35 2.37
C ASN A 324 12.52 -2.60 2.87
N VAL A 325 11.55 -2.79 1.97
CA VAL A 325 10.17 -3.05 2.39
C VAL A 325 10.05 -4.34 3.21
N THR A 326 10.84 -5.36 2.86
CA THR A 326 10.85 -6.64 3.60
C THR A 326 11.32 -6.44 5.04
N VAL A 327 12.47 -5.78 5.24
CA VAL A 327 13.00 -5.56 6.59
C VAL A 327 12.12 -4.62 7.41
N VAL A 328 11.59 -3.55 6.78
CA VAL A 328 10.66 -2.62 7.44
C VAL A 328 9.39 -3.34 7.90
N LEU A 329 8.81 -4.22 7.07
CA LEU A 329 7.62 -4.98 7.45
C LEU A 329 7.89 -5.98 8.58
N ILE A 330 9.01 -6.70 8.55
CA ILE A 330 9.42 -7.62 9.61
C ILE A 330 9.58 -6.84 10.93
N THR A 331 10.34 -5.74 10.89
CA THR A 331 10.60 -4.85 12.02
C THR A 331 9.29 -4.29 12.59
N MET A 332 8.42 -3.73 11.74
CA MET A 332 7.14 -3.15 12.15
C MET A 332 6.21 -4.21 12.77
N TYR A 333 6.10 -5.39 12.15
CA TYR A 333 5.28 -6.47 12.69
C TYR A 333 5.82 -6.99 14.03
N ALA A 334 7.14 -7.10 14.20
CA ALA A 334 7.78 -7.50 15.44
C ALA A 334 7.56 -6.46 16.56
N LEU A 335 7.70 -5.17 16.26
CA LEU A 335 7.42 -4.08 17.20
C LEU A 335 5.96 -4.10 17.64
N LEU A 336 5.01 -4.22 16.70
CA LEU A 336 3.58 -4.33 17.01
C LEU A 336 3.27 -5.62 17.80
N THR A 337 4.04 -6.68 17.60
CA THR A 337 3.88 -7.92 18.36
C THR A 337 4.37 -7.78 19.79
N ARG A 338 5.48 -7.07 20.03
CA ARG A 338 6.09 -6.93 21.36
C ARG A 338 5.49 -5.79 22.19
N PHE A 339 5.15 -4.69 21.54
CA PHE A 339 4.71 -3.42 22.15
C PHE A 339 3.25 -3.09 21.81
N TRP A 340 2.43 -4.10 21.54
CA TRP A 340 1.03 -3.94 21.14
C TRP A 340 0.24 -3.04 22.09
N MET A 341 0.27 -3.32 23.39
CA MET A 341 -0.61 -2.66 24.36
C MET A 341 -0.41 -1.13 24.39
N PRO A 342 0.83 -0.60 24.54
CA PRO A 342 1.03 0.85 24.50
C PRO A 342 0.71 1.43 23.12
N ILE A 343 1.10 0.78 22.02
CA ILE A 343 0.86 1.28 20.66
C ILE A 343 -0.64 1.36 20.35
N ASN A 344 -1.38 0.28 20.65
CA ASN A 344 -2.81 0.21 20.43
C ASN A 344 -3.56 1.24 21.28
N LYS A 345 -3.14 1.45 22.53
CA LYS A 345 -3.74 2.48 23.40
C LYS A 345 -3.51 3.89 22.86
N ALA A 346 -2.29 4.19 22.38
CA ALA A 346 -1.94 5.52 21.91
C ALA A 346 -2.53 5.84 20.52
N LEU A 347 -2.46 4.89 19.59
CA LEU A 347 -2.66 5.14 18.17
C LEU A 347 -3.71 4.21 17.52
N GLY A 348 -4.11 3.14 18.20
CA GLY A 348 -5.03 2.13 17.66
C GLY A 348 -6.42 2.69 17.36
N TRP A 349 -6.89 3.68 18.14
CA TRP A 349 -8.17 4.36 17.91
C TRP A 349 -8.25 5.04 16.54
N PHE A 350 -7.11 5.45 15.98
CA PHE A 350 -7.02 6.14 14.70
C PHE A 350 -6.67 5.19 13.56
N PHE A 351 -5.55 4.46 13.67
CA PHE A 351 -5.05 3.64 12.56
C PHE A 351 -5.86 2.38 12.31
N ILE A 352 -6.39 1.71 13.34
CA ILE A 352 -7.13 0.46 13.13
C ILE A 352 -8.38 0.72 12.30
N PRO A 353 -9.31 1.64 12.66
CA PRO A 353 -10.49 1.90 11.83
C PRO A 353 -10.16 2.23 10.38
N LEU A 354 -9.17 3.10 10.15
CA LEU A 354 -8.74 3.49 8.81
C LEU A 354 -8.20 2.30 8.01
N GLY A 355 -7.37 1.47 8.63
CA GLY A 355 -6.84 0.27 7.99
C GLY A 355 -7.90 -0.80 7.74
N GLN A 356 -8.90 -0.91 8.63
CA GLN A 356 -10.03 -1.81 8.43
C GLN A 356 -10.86 -1.41 7.21
N ALA A 357 -11.00 -0.10 6.96
CA ALA A 357 -11.75 0.50 5.85
C ALA A 357 -10.85 1.09 4.76
N SER A 358 -9.67 0.51 4.53
CA SER A 358 -8.66 1.15 3.66
C SER A 358 -9.21 1.45 2.27
N LEU A 359 -9.96 0.53 1.65
CA LEU A 359 -10.48 0.72 0.30
C LEU A 359 -11.43 1.91 0.23
N TYR A 360 -12.35 2.03 1.19
CA TYR A 360 -13.24 3.18 1.34
C TYR A 360 -12.45 4.49 1.41
N VAL A 361 -11.39 4.53 2.23
CA VAL A 361 -10.52 5.71 2.35
C VAL A 361 -9.83 6.03 1.01
N PHE A 362 -9.34 5.01 0.31
CA PHE A 362 -8.78 5.15 -1.03
C PHE A 362 -9.80 5.68 -2.06
N TYR A 363 -11.11 5.47 -1.90
CA TYR A 363 -12.09 6.12 -2.79
C TYR A 363 -12.34 7.58 -2.39
N VAL A 364 -12.59 7.83 -1.10
CA VAL A 364 -13.00 9.16 -0.63
C VAL A 364 -11.87 10.19 -0.76
N HIS A 365 -10.60 9.81 -0.59
CA HIS A 365 -9.50 10.77 -0.65
C HIS A 365 -9.36 11.50 -2.00
N ILE A 366 -9.81 10.89 -3.10
CA ILE A 366 -9.80 11.53 -4.44
C ILE A 366 -10.75 12.73 -4.45
N PHE A 367 -11.91 12.60 -3.81
CA PHE A 367 -12.85 13.70 -3.70
C PHE A 367 -12.35 14.79 -2.75
N PHE A 368 -11.57 14.44 -1.72
CA PHE A 368 -10.89 15.44 -0.90
C PHE A 368 -9.84 16.22 -1.69
N LEU A 369 -9.06 15.56 -2.54
CA LEU A 369 -8.13 16.24 -3.45
C LEU A 369 -8.86 17.21 -4.38
N LEU A 370 -9.98 16.76 -4.95
CA LEU A 370 -10.82 17.60 -5.81
C LEU A 370 -11.39 18.81 -5.06
N ILE A 371 -11.92 18.61 -3.84
CA ILE A 371 -12.45 19.70 -3.02
C ILE A 371 -11.35 20.72 -2.73
N LEU A 372 -10.17 20.27 -2.28
CA LEU A 372 -9.08 21.19 -1.95
C LEU A 372 -8.60 22.00 -3.15
N ALA A 373 -8.41 21.36 -4.30
CA ALA A 373 -7.99 22.03 -5.52
C ALA A 373 -8.99 23.11 -5.99
N ASN A 374 -10.25 23.02 -5.55
CA ASN A 374 -11.33 23.94 -5.91
C ASN A 374 -11.77 24.85 -4.76
N THR A 375 -11.00 24.92 -3.67
CA THR A 375 -11.27 25.84 -2.55
C THR A 375 -10.35 27.05 -2.59
N PRO A 376 -10.82 28.26 -2.24
CA PRO A 376 -10.01 29.49 -2.24
C PRO A 376 -9.10 29.56 -1.00
N LEU A 377 -8.56 28.42 -0.57
CA LEU A 377 -7.57 28.38 0.49
C LEU A 377 -6.35 29.20 0.03
N PRO A 378 -5.77 30.04 0.91
CA PRO A 378 -4.63 30.88 0.54
C PRO A 378 -3.51 30.03 -0.06
N GLU A 379 -2.70 30.62 -0.94
CA GLU A 379 -1.54 29.96 -1.54
C GLU A 379 -0.80 29.17 -0.44
N MET A 380 -0.86 27.85 -0.57
CA MET A 380 -0.52 26.86 0.45
C MET A 380 1.00 26.72 0.61
N ASN A 381 1.67 27.86 0.79
CA ASN A 381 3.09 27.99 1.04
C ASN A 381 3.41 27.97 2.55
N ASP A 382 2.39 28.09 3.42
CA ASP A 382 2.56 28.02 4.87
C ASP A 382 2.52 26.56 5.37
N PHE A 383 3.66 26.14 5.89
CA PHE A 383 3.88 24.81 6.47
C PHE A 383 2.83 24.40 7.52
N TRP A 384 2.42 25.31 8.40
CA TRP A 384 1.49 25.02 9.50
C TRP A 384 0.05 24.97 9.01
N ILE A 385 -0.32 25.81 8.05
CA ILE A 385 -1.64 25.73 7.40
C ILE A 385 -1.77 24.39 6.67
N ASN A 386 -0.76 23.99 5.90
CA ASN A 386 -0.74 22.70 5.19
C ASN A 386 -0.82 21.52 6.17
N THR A 387 -0.15 21.64 7.31
CA THR A 387 -0.23 20.63 8.38
C THR A 387 -1.63 20.56 8.98
N GLY A 388 -2.25 21.70 9.26
CA GLY A 388 -3.63 21.79 9.76
C GLY A 388 -4.65 21.18 8.80
N ILE A 389 -4.52 21.44 7.50
CA ILE A 389 -5.36 20.86 6.45
C ILE A 389 -5.22 19.34 6.42
N HIS A 390 -3.99 18.81 6.38
CA HIS A 390 -3.75 17.37 6.40
C HIS A 390 -4.38 16.69 7.63
N VAL A 391 -4.17 17.26 8.82
CA VAL A 391 -4.77 16.73 10.06
C VAL A 391 -6.30 16.79 9.99
N GLY A 392 -6.87 17.90 9.52
CA GLY A 392 -8.31 18.07 9.35
C GLY A 392 -8.92 17.03 8.43
N LEU A 393 -8.31 16.77 7.26
CA LEU A 393 -8.76 15.75 6.32
C LEU A 393 -8.66 14.34 6.88
N LEU A 394 -7.58 14.05 7.62
CA LEU A 394 -7.37 12.76 8.25
C LEU A 394 -8.39 12.49 9.37
N LEU A 395 -8.74 13.51 10.15
CA LEU A 395 -9.80 13.43 11.15
C LEU A 395 -11.19 13.35 10.52
N ALA A 396 -11.41 14.05 9.40
CA ALA A 396 -12.65 13.97 8.64
C ALA A 396 -12.87 12.55 8.10
N ILE A 397 -11.88 11.95 7.43
CA ILE A 397 -12.01 10.57 6.93
C ILE A 397 -12.14 9.56 8.06
N TRP A 398 -11.41 9.75 9.17
CA TRP A 398 -11.57 8.92 10.36
C TRP A 398 -12.99 8.99 10.92
N THR A 399 -13.57 10.19 10.99
CA THR A 399 -14.95 10.42 11.42
C THR A 399 -15.93 9.72 10.49
N MET A 400 -15.76 9.87 9.16
CA MET A 400 -16.59 9.19 8.15
C MET A 400 -16.53 7.66 8.29
N VAL A 401 -15.35 7.11 8.55
CA VAL A 401 -15.17 5.66 8.80
C VAL A 401 -15.87 5.23 10.08
N LYS A 402 -15.73 6.00 11.16
CA LYS A 402 -16.35 5.70 12.46
C LYS A 402 -17.87 5.79 12.42
N THR A 403 -18.42 6.74 11.67
CA THR A 403 -19.86 6.90 11.46
C THR A 403 -20.41 6.03 10.33
N ARG A 404 -19.54 5.27 9.63
CA ARG A 404 -19.88 4.43 8.45
C ARG A 404 -20.59 5.22 7.35
N PHE A 405 -20.20 6.49 7.18
CA PHE A 405 -20.77 7.38 6.18
C PHE A 405 -20.63 6.79 4.77
N MET A 406 -21.73 6.62 4.04
CA MET A 406 -21.75 6.04 2.68
C MET A 406 -21.20 4.61 2.53
N PHE A 407 -21.04 3.82 3.59
CA PHE A 407 -20.54 2.43 3.48
C PHE A 407 -21.48 1.49 2.71
N LYS A 408 -22.74 1.90 2.49
CA LYS A 408 -23.69 1.16 1.64
C LYS A 408 -23.43 1.34 0.14
N ILE A 409 -22.73 2.42 -0.23
CA ILE A 409 -22.50 2.83 -1.63
C ILE A 409 -21.04 2.59 -2.01
N ILE A 410 -20.11 2.96 -1.13
CA ILE A 410 -18.67 2.83 -1.35
C ILE A 410 -18.19 1.53 -0.69
N PRO A 411 -17.48 0.64 -1.43
CA PRO A 411 -16.97 -0.60 -0.87
C PRO A 411 -15.93 -0.39 0.24
N ASN A 412 -15.86 -1.36 1.15
CA ASN A 412 -14.91 -1.41 2.27
C ASN A 412 -13.99 -2.64 2.15
#